data_AF-A0A7C1W8M7-F1
#
_entry.id   AF-A0A7C1W8M7-F1
#
_cell.length_a   1.000
_cell.length_b   1.000
_cell.length_c   1.000
_cell.angle_alpha   90.00
_cell.angle_beta   90.00
_cell.angle_gamma   90.00
#
_symmetry.space_group_name_H-M   'P 1'
#
loop_
_entity.id
_entity.type
_entity.pdbx_description
1 polymer ?
#
loop_
_entity_poly.entity_id
_entity_poly.type
_entity_poly.pdbx_seq_one_letter_code
_entity_poly.pdbx_strand_id
1 'polypeptide(L)'
;EIVDRIEDTEKNQMKIEFSCREEKIDVNIKLLVAEKFKVEEDMFSEIIFDYTTCLTCSRVHGGYYEAVIQVRREENILNKEEKEEIVETIEDIGEENVISKIIEKKEGIDFYFISKKTAAKILEFLRLKYGGKIKKSFEVYGKDKSRVVSVLRLPRYKKGMFIEHNNEILFIEEAKNSLNVRTLSGEKKRFLWRNIHQKDFKVLKDLEFENVMITEITPERIQVMSLKKYDTFYFKKEDLPKDINIEIEKEYRAIRRENKLDIWWDYGSRR
;
A
#
# COMPACT_ATOMS: atom_id res chain seq x y z
N GLU A 1 -45.27 -16.10 -2.58
CA GLU A 1 -45.29 -17.14 -3.62
C GLU A 1 -44.55 -18.37 -3.08
N ILE A 2 -44.90 -19.57 -3.53
CA ILE A 2 -44.14 -20.79 -3.19
C ILE A 2 -42.79 -20.64 -3.90
N VAL A 3 -41.70 -20.66 -3.13
CA VAL A 3 -40.37 -20.33 -3.68
C VAL A 3 -39.64 -21.60 -4.11
N ASP A 4 -39.95 -22.75 -3.50
CA ASP A 4 -39.39 -24.03 -3.91
C ASP A 4 -40.26 -25.22 -3.47
N ARG A 5 -40.22 -26.32 -4.23
CA ARG A 5 -40.91 -27.58 -3.91
C ARG A 5 -39.96 -28.74 -4.12
N ILE A 6 -39.64 -29.46 -3.05
CA ILE A 6 -38.80 -30.66 -3.09
C ILE A 6 -39.71 -31.86 -2.86
N GLU A 7 -39.84 -32.70 -3.89
CA GLU A 7 -40.51 -33.99 -3.82
C GLU A 7 -39.43 -35.08 -3.89
N ASP A 8 -39.34 -35.94 -2.85
CA ASP A 8 -38.42 -37.08 -2.86
C ASP A 8 -39.10 -38.28 -3.53
N THR A 9 -38.78 -38.48 -4.80
CA THR A 9 -39.48 -39.40 -5.72
C THR A 9 -39.20 -40.88 -5.42
N GLU A 10 -38.21 -41.22 -4.57
CA GLU A 10 -37.82 -42.63 -4.36
C GLU A 10 -38.69 -43.40 -3.35
N LYS A 11 -39.49 -42.73 -2.51
CA LYS A 11 -40.32 -43.42 -1.49
C LYS A 11 -41.78 -42.99 -1.35
N ASN A 12 -42.31 -42.10 -2.19
CA ASN A 12 -43.76 -41.80 -2.28
C ASN A 12 -44.48 -41.50 -0.93
N GLN A 13 -43.74 -41.07 0.10
CA GLN A 13 -44.21 -41.03 1.49
C GLN A 13 -44.13 -39.65 2.15
N MET A 14 -43.55 -38.64 1.49
CA MET A 14 -43.37 -37.31 2.06
C MET A 14 -43.33 -36.24 0.98
N LYS A 15 -44.08 -35.16 1.16
CA LYS A 15 -44.09 -33.98 0.30
C LYS A 15 -43.83 -32.75 1.16
N ILE A 16 -42.81 -31.97 0.82
CA ILE A 16 -42.44 -30.76 1.57
C ILE A 16 -42.65 -29.54 0.68
N GLU A 17 -43.46 -28.60 1.15
CA GLU A 17 -43.74 -27.33 0.48
C GLU A 17 -43.18 -26.18 1.32
N PHE A 18 -42.35 -25.34 0.69
CA PHE A 18 -41.79 -24.15 1.31
C PHE A 18 -42.48 -22.90 0.76
N SER A 19 -42.95 -22.03 1.65
CA SER A 19 -43.37 -20.68 1.24
C SER A 19 -42.64 -19.63 2.05
N CYS A 20 -41.94 -18.74 1.36
CA CYS A 20 -41.25 -17.61 1.96
C CYS A 20 -42.14 -16.36 1.91
N ARG A 21 -42.24 -15.66 3.04
CA ARG A 21 -42.89 -14.36 3.18
C ARG A 21 -42.00 -13.46 4.02
N GLU A 22 -41.34 -12.48 3.37
CA GLU A 22 -40.49 -11.46 4.00
C GLU A 22 -39.47 -11.99 5.02
N GLU A 23 -39.85 -12.06 6.29
CA GLU A 23 -39.01 -12.47 7.43
C GLU A 23 -39.32 -13.87 7.95
N LYS A 24 -40.13 -14.65 7.22
CA LYS A 24 -40.59 -15.96 7.65
C LYS A 24 -40.59 -16.97 6.50
N ILE A 25 -40.19 -18.20 6.81
CA ILE A 25 -40.37 -19.35 5.93
C ILE A 25 -41.35 -20.31 6.61
N ASP A 26 -42.51 -20.49 5.97
CA ASP A 26 -43.47 -21.51 6.35
C ASP A 26 -43.07 -22.83 5.65
N VAL A 27 -42.95 -23.89 6.43
CA VAL A 27 -42.65 -25.24 5.97
C VAL A 27 -43.87 -26.11 6.22
N ASN A 28 -44.50 -26.56 5.13
CA ASN A 28 -45.59 -27.51 5.18
C ASN A 28 -45.06 -28.88 4.78
N ILE A 29 -45.18 -29.85 5.67
CA ILE A 29 -44.78 -31.24 5.43
C ILE A 29 -46.05 -32.08 5.40
N LYS A 30 -46.32 -32.69 4.26
CA LYS A 30 -47.37 -33.70 4.10
C LYS A 30 -46.75 -35.08 4.07
N LEU A 31 -47.04 -35.88 5.08
CA LEU A 31 -46.59 -37.28 5.15
C LEU A 31 -47.72 -38.21 4.73
N LEU A 32 -47.38 -39.20 3.92
CA LEU A 32 -48.34 -40.10 3.31
C LEU A 32 -47.84 -41.54 3.47
N VAL A 33 -48.18 -42.16 4.59
CA VAL A 33 -47.70 -43.52 4.93
C VAL A 33 -48.71 -44.54 4.42
N ALA A 34 -48.25 -45.49 3.58
CA ALA A 34 -49.09 -46.50 2.97
C ALA A 34 -48.54 -47.91 3.25
N GLU A 35 -49.14 -48.60 4.23
CA GLU A 35 -48.97 -50.05 4.40
C GLU A 35 -50.31 -50.80 4.23
N LYS A 36 -51.37 -50.39 4.94
CA LYS A 36 -52.76 -50.91 4.76
C LYS A 36 -53.88 -49.87 4.89
N PHE A 37 -53.60 -48.70 5.44
CA PHE A 37 -54.48 -47.53 5.44
C PHE A 37 -53.67 -46.34 4.95
N LYS A 38 -54.32 -45.42 4.22
CA LYS A 38 -53.72 -44.17 3.82
C LYS A 38 -53.90 -43.15 4.95
N VAL A 39 -52.81 -42.80 5.63
CA VAL A 39 -52.80 -41.74 6.65
C VAL A 39 -52.10 -40.53 6.03
N GLU A 40 -52.83 -39.41 5.97
CA GLU A 40 -52.29 -38.10 5.61
C GLU A 40 -52.14 -37.29 6.90
N GLU A 41 -50.91 -36.92 7.23
CA GLU A 41 -50.62 -35.95 8.31
C GLU A 41 -50.02 -34.68 7.72
N ASP A 42 -50.65 -33.55 8.04
CA ASP A 42 -50.15 -32.21 7.71
C ASP A 42 -49.41 -31.66 8.94
N MET A 43 -48.10 -31.49 8.83
CA MET A 43 -47.28 -30.79 9.83
C MET A 43 -46.89 -29.40 9.33
N PHE A 44 -47.04 -28.41 10.20
CA PHE A 44 -46.66 -27.03 9.93
C PHE A 44 -45.52 -26.60 10.84
N SER A 45 -44.48 -25.99 10.29
CA SER A 45 -43.40 -25.35 11.03
C SER A 45 -43.08 -23.97 10.45
N GLU A 46 -42.83 -22.98 11.31
CA GLU A 46 -42.46 -21.61 10.92
C GLU A 46 -41.00 -21.36 11.30
N ILE A 47 -40.19 -20.88 10.35
CA ILE A 47 -38.85 -20.34 10.59
C ILE A 47 -38.97 -18.82 10.58
N ILE A 48 -38.66 -18.17 11.70
CA ILE A 48 -38.66 -16.71 11.83
C ILE A 48 -37.21 -16.20 11.75
N PHE A 49 -36.97 -15.24 10.88
CA PHE A 49 -35.69 -14.52 10.82
C PHE A 49 -35.74 -13.30 11.74
N ASP A 50 -34.79 -13.23 12.68
CA ASP A 50 -34.58 -12.04 13.51
C ASP A 50 -33.33 -11.30 13.04
N TYR A 51 -33.51 -10.11 12.48
CA TYR A 51 -32.44 -9.29 11.95
C TYR A 51 -31.81 -8.45 13.06
N THR A 52 -30.66 -8.91 13.54
CA THR A 52 -29.85 -8.18 14.52
C THR A 52 -28.59 -7.61 13.88
N THR A 53 -28.11 -6.47 14.38
CA THR A 53 -26.82 -5.92 13.94
C THR A 53 -25.70 -6.85 14.38
N CYS A 54 -24.86 -7.26 13.43
CA CYS A 54 -23.66 -8.03 13.74
C CYS A 54 -22.81 -7.29 14.79
N LEU A 55 -22.29 -8.03 15.76
CA LEU A 55 -21.44 -7.50 16.84
C LEU A 55 -20.24 -6.71 16.29
N THR A 56 -19.67 -7.15 15.17
CA THR A 56 -18.57 -6.44 14.50
C THR A 56 -19.03 -5.10 13.97
N CYS A 57 -20.14 -5.03 13.23
CA CYS A 57 -20.68 -3.78 12.69
C CYS A 57 -21.02 -2.80 13.83
N SER A 58 -21.64 -3.29 14.91
CA SER A 58 -21.91 -2.48 16.10
C SER A 58 -20.62 -1.90 16.71
N ARG A 59 -19.53 -2.69 16.77
CA ARG A 59 -18.22 -2.22 17.25
C ARG A 59 -17.57 -1.20 16.32
N VAL A 60 -17.67 -1.37 15.00
CA VAL A 60 -17.19 -0.40 14.01
C VAL A 60 -17.87 0.95 14.25
N HIS A 61 -19.21 0.96 14.23
CA HIS A 61 -20.00 2.18 14.37
C HIS A 61 -19.88 2.81 15.76
N GLY A 62 -19.70 1.98 16.80
CA GLY A 62 -19.44 2.43 18.17
C GLY A 62 -18.02 2.98 18.41
N GLY A 63 -17.14 2.98 17.39
CA GLY A 63 -15.76 3.45 17.51
C GLY A 63 -14.89 2.59 18.44
N TYR A 64 -15.26 1.33 18.64
CA TYR A 64 -14.46 0.39 19.42
C TYR A 64 -13.16 0.03 18.67
N TYR A 65 -12.07 -0.11 19.42
CA TYR A 65 -10.79 -0.54 18.86
C TYR A 65 -9.92 -1.22 19.93
N GLU A 66 -9.08 -2.14 19.45
CA GLU A 66 -8.11 -2.88 20.25
C GLU A 66 -6.67 -2.57 19.84
N ALA A 67 -6.47 -1.99 18.65
CA ALA A 67 -5.16 -1.61 18.16
C ALA A 67 -5.20 -0.31 17.38
N VAL A 68 -4.08 0.43 17.43
CA VAL A 68 -3.84 1.65 16.65
C VAL A 68 -2.55 1.47 15.88
N ILE A 69 -2.57 1.70 14.56
CA ILE A 69 -1.38 1.83 13.74
C ILE A 69 -1.20 3.30 13.39
N GLN A 70 -0.08 3.87 13.79
CA GLN A 70 0.32 5.22 13.46
C GLN A 70 1.42 5.17 12.40
N VAL A 71 1.11 5.61 11.18
CA VAL A 71 2.11 5.68 10.11
C VAL A 71 2.71 7.08 10.10
N ARG A 72 4.04 7.14 10.17
CA ARG A 72 4.85 8.35 10.26
C ARG A 72 6.05 8.24 9.34
N ARG A 73 6.76 9.34 9.07
CA ARG A 73 8.00 9.33 8.31
C ARG A 73 9.17 9.82 9.17
N GLU A 74 10.34 9.22 8.96
CA GLU A 74 11.57 9.66 9.62
C GLU A 74 12.02 11.01 9.05
N GLU A 75 12.26 11.98 9.93
CA GLU A 75 12.76 13.33 9.61
C GLU A 75 11.93 14.13 8.58
N ASN A 76 10.68 13.75 8.32
CA ASN A 76 9.80 14.42 7.36
C ASN A 76 8.33 14.10 7.63
N ILE A 77 7.43 14.70 6.85
CA ILE A 77 5.97 14.53 6.89
C ILE A 77 5.52 13.69 5.67
N LEU A 78 4.44 12.92 5.83
CA LEU A 78 3.77 12.26 4.71
C LEU A 78 3.01 13.30 3.88
N ASN A 79 3.26 13.35 2.57
CA ASN A 79 2.47 14.18 1.67
C ASN A 79 1.07 13.56 1.45
N LYS A 80 0.20 14.29 0.75
CA LYS A 80 -1.19 13.86 0.53
C LYS A 80 -1.27 12.54 -0.26
N GLU A 81 -0.55 12.46 -1.38
CA GLU A 81 -0.49 11.27 -2.24
C GLU A 81 -0.02 10.02 -1.49
N GLU A 82 1.00 10.15 -0.62
CA GLU A 82 1.51 9.07 0.21
C GLU A 82 0.46 8.58 1.21
N LYS A 83 -0.32 9.50 1.79
CA LYS A 83 -1.39 9.13 2.73
C LYS A 83 -2.51 8.39 2.02
N GLU A 84 -2.96 8.91 0.87
CA GLU A 84 -4.01 8.29 0.04
C GLU A 84 -3.59 6.89 -0.38
N GLU A 85 -2.37 6.71 -0.88
CA GLU A 85 -1.85 5.38 -1.26
C GLU A 85 -1.80 4.40 -0.07
N ILE A 86 -1.42 4.87 1.11
CA ILE A 86 -1.39 4.03 2.31
C ILE A 86 -2.82 3.61 2.71
N VAL A 87 -3.80 4.50 2.60
CA VAL A 87 -5.22 4.19 2.86
C VAL A 87 -5.70 3.12 1.88
N GLU A 88 -5.53 3.34 0.57
CA GLU A 88 -5.91 2.38 -0.48
C GLU A 88 -5.25 1.02 -0.24
N THR A 89 -3.95 1.01 0.07
CA THR A 89 -3.22 -0.23 0.36
C THR A 89 -3.81 -1.00 1.53
N ILE A 90 -4.27 -0.32 2.57
CA ILE A 90 -4.85 -0.98 3.74
C ILE A 90 -6.25 -1.50 3.40
N GLU A 91 -7.04 -0.74 2.64
CA GLU A 91 -8.36 -1.14 2.19
C GLU A 91 -8.30 -2.37 1.27
N ASP A 92 -7.33 -2.44 0.36
CA ASP A 92 -7.11 -3.59 -0.54
C ASP A 92 -6.76 -4.90 0.19
N ILE A 93 -6.20 -4.80 1.39
CA ILE A 93 -5.68 -5.95 2.16
C ILE A 93 -6.60 -6.31 3.32
N GLY A 94 -7.35 -5.32 3.80
CA GLY A 94 -8.31 -5.48 4.86
C GLY A 94 -9.51 -6.31 4.40
N GLU A 95 -10.04 -7.11 5.32
CA GLU A 95 -11.43 -7.53 5.20
C GLU A 95 -12.33 -6.30 5.42
N GLU A 96 -13.54 -6.31 4.88
CA GLU A 96 -14.53 -5.27 5.18
C GLU A 96 -14.69 -5.10 6.71
N ASN A 97 -14.95 -3.88 7.17
CA ASN A 97 -15.25 -3.58 8.58
C ASN A 97 -14.11 -3.82 9.58
N VAL A 98 -12.85 -3.82 9.14
CA VAL A 98 -11.67 -4.00 10.00
C VAL A 98 -11.20 -2.71 10.69
N ILE A 99 -11.41 -1.56 10.04
CA ILE A 99 -11.02 -0.24 10.52
C ILE A 99 -12.25 0.45 11.12
N SER A 100 -12.16 0.89 12.37
CA SER A 100 -13.23 1.67 13.02
C SER A 100 -13.09 3.17 12.80
N LYS A 101 -11.86 3.67 12.65
CA LYS A 101 -11.59 5.09 12.46
C LYS A 101 -10.27 5.34 11.76
N ILE A 102 -10.23 6.35 10.90
CA ILE A 102 -9.01 6.92 10.32
C ILE A 102 -8.90 8.37 10.79
N ILE A 103 -7.73 8.76 11.28
CA ILE A 103 -7.44 10.14 11.69
C ILE A 103 -6.19 10.61 10.98
N GLU A 104 -6.35 11.56 10.06
CA GLU A 104 -5.23 12.28 9.49
C GLU A 104 -4.70 13.34 10.42
N LYS A 105 -3.37 13.41 10.52
CA LYS A 105 -2.65 14.43 11.29
C LYS A 105 -1.58 15.08 10.43
N LYS A 106 -0.97 16.14 10.96
CA LYS A 106 0.14 16.82 10.28
C LYS A 106 1.35 15.91 10.16
N GLU A 107 1.63 15.12 11.18
CA GLU A 107 2.80 14.23 11.23
C GLU A 107 2.62 12.90 10.49
N GLY A 108 1.39 12.56 10.08
CA GLY A 108 1.07 11.30 9.41
C GLY A 108 -0.40 10.91 9.51
N ILE A 109 -0.69 9.62 9.66
CA ILE A 109 -2.05 9.07 9.67
C ILE A 109 -2.19 7.97 10.73
N ASP A 110 -3.34 7.93 11.41
CA ASP A 110 -3.65 6.95 12.45
C ASP A 110 -4.84 6.10 12.04
N PHE A 111 -4.67 4.77 12.14
CA PHE A 111 -5.69 3.77 11.82
C PHE A 111 -6.08 3.02 13.08
N TYR A 112 -7.38 2.97 13.37
CA TYR A 112 -7.94 2.30 14.53
C TYR A 112 -8.58 0.99 14.09
N PHE A 113 -8.15 -0.11 14.71
CA PHE A 113 -8.52 -1.47 14.32
C PHE A 113 -9.32 -2.17 15.41
N ILE A 114 -10.35 -2.90 15.00
CA ILE A 114 -11.21 -3.68 15.90
C ILE A 114 -10.48 -4.92 16.44
N SER A 115 -9.53 -5.46 15.68
CA SER A 115 -8.80 -6.69 16.02
C SER A 115 -7.28 -6.44 16.05
N LYS A 116 -6.64 -6.83 17.16
CA LYS A 116 -5.16 -6.81 17.29
C LYS A 116 -4.47 -7.69 16.26
N LYS A 117 -5.06 -8.85 15.94
CA LYS A 117 -4.49 -9.83 15.01
C LYS A 117 -4.45 -9.25 13.59
N THR A 118 -5.54 -8.61 13.17
CA THR A 118 -5.63 -8.00 11.84
C THR A 118 -4.70 -6.79 11.74
N ALA A 119 -4.68 -5.93 12.77
CA ALA A 119 -3.73 -4.83 12.84
C ALA A 119 -2.26 -5.30 12.74
N ALA A 120 -1.89 -6.38 13.44
CA ALA A 120 -0.53 -6.91 13.37
C ALA A 120 -0.15 -7.41 11.96
N LYS A 121 -1.08 -8.07 11.25
CA LYS A 121 -0.86 -8.50 9.86
C LYS A 121 -0.65 -7.32 8.92
N ILE A 122 -1.54 -6.33 8.98
CA ILE A 122 -1.48 -5.12 8.16
C ILE A 122 -0.20 -4.34 8.45
N LEU A 123 0.18 -4.19 9.72
CA LEU A 123 1.39 -3.51 10.13
C LEU A 123 2.65 -4.16 9.53
N GLU A 124 2.77 -5.47 9.60
CA GLU A 124 3.90 -6.19 9.00
C GLU A 124 3.89 -6.09 7.48
N PHE A 125 2.72 -6.16 6.84
CA PHE A 125 2.60 -5.92 5.41
C PHE A 125 3.11 -4.53 5.03
N LEU A 126 2.65 -3.47 5.71
CA LEU A 126 3.10 -2.10 5.46
C LEU A 126 4.61 -1.95 5.66
N ARG A 127 5.18 -2.59 6.69
CA ARG A 127 6.63 -2.60 6.91
C ARG A 127 7.38 -3.32 5.79
N LEU A 128 6.86 -4.41 5.25
CA LEU A 128 7.48 -5.11 4.13
C LEU A 128 7.38 -4.30 2.83
N LYS A 129 6.20 -3.71 2.59
CA LYS A 129 5.91 -2.92 1.39
C LYS A 129 6.64 -1.59 1.38
N TYR A 130 6.73 -0.86 2.49
CA TYR A 130 7.30 0.50 2.52
C TYR A 130 8.60 0.61 3.34
N GLY A 131 9.07 -0.50 3.92
CA GLY A 131 10.21 -0.53 4.81
C GLY A 131 9.91 0.07 6.19
N GLY A 132 10.94 0.60 6.83
CA GLY A 132 10.81 1.35 8.07
C GLY A 132 10.88 0.52 9.35
N LYS A 133 10.68 1.18 10.48
CA LYS A 133 10.83 0.62 11.82
C LYS A 133 9.50 0.66 12.56
N ILE A 134 9.17 -0.43 13.25
CA ILE A 134 8.00 -0.52 14.10
C ILE A 134 8.43 -0.29 15.56
N LYS A 135 7.70 0.57 16.28
CA LYS A 135 7.73 0.65 17.73
C LYS A 135 6.36 0.28 18.28
N LYS A 136 6.28 -0.69 19.19
CA LYS A 136 5.02 -1.11 19.84
C LYS A 136 4.99 -0.62 21.28
N SER A 137 3.81 -0.23 21.74
CA SER A 137 3.48 0.08 23.13
C SER A 137 2.10 -0.48 23.48
N PHE A 138 1.84 -0.63 24.77
CA PHE A 138 0.57 -1.16 25.27
C PHE A 138 -0.08 -0.13 26.18
N GLU A 139 -1.37 0.11 25.98
CA GLU A 139 -2.19 0.96 26.84
C GLU A 139 -3.17 0.08 27.61
N VAL A 140 -3.09 0.06 28.93
CA VAL A 140 -3.99 -0.73 29.77
C VAL A 140 -5.29 0.07 30.00
N TYR A 141 -6.43 -0.57 29.81
CA TYR A 141 -7.74 0.03 30.10
C TYR A 141 -8.62 -0.98 30.85
N GLY A 142 -8.94 -0.69 32.11
CA GLY A 142 -9.69 -1.61 32.97
C GLY A 142 -8.90 -2.84 33.44
N LYS A 143 -9.58 -3.76 34.12
CA LYS A 143 -9.00 -5.03 34.61
C LYS A 143 -8.76 -5.95 33.40
N ASP A 144 -7.49 -6.25 33.13
CA ASP A 144 -7.01 -7.23 32.14
C ASP A 144 -7.22 -6.92 30.64
N LYS A 145 -7.63 -5.70 30.27
CA LYS A 145 -7.69 -5.30 28.86
C LYS A 145 -6.57 -4.32 28.51
N SER A 146 -5.94 -4.55 27.37
CA SER A 146 -4.89 -3.69 26.82
C SER A 146 -5.15 -3.38 25.36
N ARG A 147 -4.79 -2.19 24.91
CA ARG A 147 -4.72 -1.81 23.50
C ARG A 147 -3.27 -1.86 23.04
N VAL A 148 -3.07 -2.19 21.77
CA VAL A 148 -1.75 -2.16 21.15
C VAL A 148 -1.63 -0.89 20.32
N VAL A 149 -0.68 -0.02 20.66
CA VAL A 149 -0.34 1.15 19.83
C VAL A 149 0.97 0.84 19.12
N SER A 150 0.96 0.87 17.80
CA SER A 150 2.12 0.60 16.96
C SER A 150 2.43 1.82 16.10
N VAL A 151 3.67 2.30 16.17
CA VAL A 151 4.17 3.37 15.30
C VAL A 151 5.06 2.78 14.23
N LEU A 152 4.62 2.86 12.97
CA LEU A 152 5.44 2.56 11.81
C LEU A 152 6.10 3.86 11.33
N ARG A 153 7.43 3.95 11.47
CA ARG A 153 8.23 5.04 10.91
C ARG A 153 8.82 4.61 9.58
N LEU A 154 8.23 5.12 8.50
CA LEU A 154 8.72 4.94 7.14
C LEU A 154 10.11 5.59 6.97
N PRO A 155 10.97 5.05 6.09
CA PRO A 155 12.26 5.64 5.79
C PRO A 155 12.11 7.10 5.30
N ARG A 156 13.15 7.91 5.45
CA ARG A 156 13.14 9.32 4.98
C ARG A 156 13.13 9.49 3.45
N TYR A 157 13.34 8.41 2.69
CA TYR A 157 13.48 8.40 1.23
C TYR A 157 12.14 8.53 0.51
N LYS A 158 12.07 9.44 -0.47
CA LYS A 158 10.90 9.62 -1.34
C LYS A 158 11.33 9.62 -2.80
N LYS A 159 10.41 9.24 -3.68
CA LYS A 159 10.55 9.44 -5.13
C LYS A 159 10.91 10.90 -5.41
N GLY A 160 11.82 11.12 -6.35
CA GLY A 160 12.27 12.46 -6.74
C GLY A 160 13.43 13.02 -5.91
N MET A 161 13.80 12.37 -4.81
CA MET A 161 14.94 12.81 -3.99
C MET A 161 16.26 12.25 -4.52
N PHE A 162 17.34 12.98 -4.24
CA PHE A 162 18.70 12.52 -4.46
C PHE A 162 19.33 12.06 -3.16
N ILE A 163 20.08 10.97 -3.24
CA ILE A 163 20.83 10.40 -2.13
C ILE A 163 22.27 10.11 -2.59
N GLU A 164 23.19 10.10 -1.64
CA GLU A 164 24.56 9.68 -1.84
C GLU A 164 24.80 8.34 -1.15
N HIS A 165 25.41 7.40 -1.87
CA HIS A 165 25.83 6.10 -1.36
C HIS A 165 27.14 5.70 -2.02
N ASN A 166 28.16 5.32 -1.24
CA ASN A 166 29.50 4.97 -1.72
C ASN A 166 30.09 6.03 -2.70
N ASN A 167 29.98 7.32 -2.36
CA ASN A 167 30.42 8.48 -3.17
C ASN A 167 29.72 8.66 -4.53
N GLU A 168 28.65 7.92 -4.78
CA GLU A 168 27.82 8.02 -5.97
C GLU A 168 26.49 8.70 -5.66
N ILE A 169 26.07 9.62 -6.54
CA ILE A 169 24.76 10.27 -6.46
C ILE A 169 23.74 9.38 -7.15
N LEU A 170 22.66 9.10 -6.43
CA LEU A 170 21.56 8.25 -6.85
C LEU A 170 20.26 9.05 -6.77
N PHE A 171 19.48 9.00 -7.85
CA PHE A 171 18.13 9.53 -7.89
C PHE A 171 17.12 8.46 -7.52
N ILE A 172 16.18 8.76 -6.62
CA ILE A 172 15.15 7.82 -6.19
C ILE A 172 14.00 7.83 -7.20
N GLU A 173 13.88 6.76 -7.97
CA GLU A 173 12.75 6.53 -8.88
C GLU A 173 11.51 6.03 -8.12
N GLU A 174 11.72 5.19 -7.10
CA GLU A 174 10.64 4.65 -6.28
C GLU A 174 11.15 4.22 -4.89
N ALA A 175 10.31 4.41 -3.87
CA ALA A 175 10.58 4.03 -2.47
C ALA A 175 9.36 3.32 -1.85
N LYS A 176 8.87 2.29 -2.55
CA LYS A 176 7.78 1.41 -2.11
C LYS A 176 8.38 0.06 -1.75
N ASN A 177 8.16 -1.02 -2.51
CA ASN A 177 8.61 -2.39 -2.19
C ASN A 177 10.13 -2.53 -1.94
N SER A 178 10.90 -1.66 -2.57
CA SER A 178 12.34 -1.52 -2.43
C SER A 178 12.71 -0.07 -2.71
N LEU A 179 13.94 0.28 -2.38
CA LEU A 179 14.53 1.54 -2.81
C LEU A 179 15.09 1.33 -4.22
N ASN A 180 14.34 1.78 -5.23
CA ASN A 180 14.73 1.73 -6.63
C ASN A 180 15.32 3.09 -7.00
N VAL A 181 16.57 3.07 -7.47
CA VAL A 181 17.33 4.27 -7.74
C VAL A 181 18.02 4.19 -9.08
N ARG A 182 18.37 5.34 -9.63
CA ARG A 182 19.14 5.47 -10.84
C ARG A 182 20.38 6.32 -10.58
N THR A 183 21.53 5.87 -11.07
CA THR A 183 22.76 6.67 -11.05
C THR A 183 22.65 7.81 -12.07
N LEU A 184 23.55 8.80 -11.99
CA LEU A 184 23.62 9.88 -12.99
C LEU A 184 24.12 9.39 -14.37
N SER A 185 24.79 8.24 -14.44
CA SER A 185 25.11 7.53 -15.68
C SER A 185 23.94 6.72 -16.26
N GLY A 186 22.81 6.63 -15.53
CA GLY A 186 21.60 5.93 -15.97
C GLY A 186 21.49 4.48 -15.53
N GLU A 187 22.46 3.94 -14.82
CA GLU A 187 22.41 2.60 -14.25
C GLU A 187 21.28 2.51 -13.21
N LYS A 188 20.43 1.49 -13.31
CA LYS A 188 19.37 1.23 -12.34
C LYS A 188 19.86 0.28 -11.24
N LYS A 189 19.68 0.68 -9.99
CA LYS A 189 20.04 -0.12 -8.80
C LYS A 189 18.80 -0.33 -7.93
N ARG A 190 18.72 -1.51 -7.31
CA ARG A 190 17.61 -1.90 -6.43
C ARG A 190 18.15 -2.37 -5.09
N PHE A 191 17.69 -1.73 -4.02
CA PHE A 191 18.04 -2.09 -2.65
C PHE A 191 16.80 -2.56 -1.89
N LEU A 192 16.83 -3.80 -1.39
CA LEU A 192 15.77 -4.32 -0.53
C LEU A 192 15.84 -3.65 0.84
N TRP A 193 14.70 -3.26 1.41
CA TRP A 193 14.67 -2.57 2.72
C TRP A 193 15.40 -3.30 3.83
N ARG A 194 15.35 -4.63 3.83
CA ARG A 194 16.01 -5.47 4.83
C ARG A 194 17.53 -5.32 4.81
N ASN A 195 18.09 -4.93 3.67
CA ASN A 195 19.54 -4.81 3.45
C ASN A 195 20.02 -3.36 3.53
N ILE A 196 19.15 -2.41 3.86
CA ILE A 196 19.48 -0.99 3.95
C ILE A 196 19.67 -0.60 5.41
N HIS A 197 20.86 -0.10 5.74
CA HIS A 197 21.02 0.75 6.92
C HIS A 197 20.89 2.20 6.49
N GLN A 198 19.94 2.93 7.07
CA GLN A 198 19.65 4.30 6.63
C GLN A 198 20.84 5.27 6.74
N LYS A 199 21.81 4.97 7.60
CA LYS A 199 23.04 5.77 7.75
C LYS A 199 23.97 5.67 6.53
N ASP A 200 23.83 4.62 5.72
CA ASP A 200 24.67 4.38 4.55
C ASP A 200 24.24 5.22 3.35
N PHE A 201 23.04 5.82 3.42
CA PHE A 201 22.46 6.63 2.35
C PHE A 201 22.18 8.03 2.89
N LYS A 202 22.99 9.00 2.46
CA LYS A 202 22.87 10.41 2.85
C LYS A 202 21.90 11.11 1.92
N VAL A 203 20.89 11.78 2.46
CA VAL A 203 19.97 12.60 1.65
C VAL A 203 20.67 13.90 1.24
N LEU A 204 20.59 14.24 -0.04
CA LEU A 204 21.10 15.50 -0.59
C LEU A 204 19.94 16.47 -0.80
N LYS A 205 19.79 17.46 0.10
CA LYS A 205 18.67 18.42 0.08
C LYS A 205 18.94 19.65 -0.78
N ASP A 206 20.18 20.13 -0.77
CA ASP A 206 20.56 21.41 -1.36
C ASP A 206 21.44 21.22 -2.60
N LEU A 207 20.99 20.33 -3.51
CA LEU A 207 21.67 20.14 -4.79
C LEU A 207 21.45 21.34 -5.68
N GLU A 208 22.52 22.09 -5.93
CA GLU A 208 22.53 23.13 -6.96
C GLU A 208 22.70 22.50 -8.34
N PHE A 209 21.77 22.81 -9.22
CA PHE A 209 21.87 22.46 -10.63
C PHE A 209 22.33 23.68 -11.42
N GLU A 210 23.26 23.48 -12.34
CA GLU A 210 23.62 24.44 -13.37
C GLU A 210 23.18 23.94 -14.75
N ASN A 211 22.85 24.88 -15.65
CA ASN A 211 22.57 24.53 -17.04
C ASN A 211 23.89 24.28 -17.77
N VAL A 212 23.89 23.24 -18.58
CA VAL A 212 25.01 22.82 -19.39
C VAL A 212 24.54 22.52 -20.80
N MET A 213 25.40 22.75 -21.78
CA MET A 213 25.10 22.52 -23.18
C MET A 213 26.07 21.53 -23.78
N ILE A 214 25.55 20.59 -24.57
CA ILE A 214 26.39 19.67 -25.32
C ILE A 214 26.82 20.37 -26.60
N THR A 215 28.13 20.56 -26.73
CA THR A 215 28.74 21.32 -27.83
C THR A 215 29.29 20.42 -28.92
N GLU A 216 29.66 19.17 -28.58
CA GLU A 216 30.20 18.20 -29.52
C GLU A 216 29.81 16.78 -29.10
N ILE A 217 29.50 15.94 -30.09
CA ILE A 217 29.28 14.50 -29.92
C ILE A 217 30.18 13.77 -30.92
N THR A 218 31.08 12.94 -30.41
CA THR A 218 31.91 12.02 -31.20
C THR A 218 31.56 10.57 -30.87
N PRO A 219 32.07 9.58 -31.63
CA PRO A 219 31.87 8.17 -31.30
C PRO A 219 32.38 7.79 -29.89
N GLU A 220 33.47 8.40 -29.43
CA GLU A 220 34.14 8.04 -28.18
C GLU A 220 33.70 8.90 -26.98
N ARG A 221 33.30 10.16 -27.21
CA ARG A 221 33.04 11.12 -26.13
C ARG A 221 32.02 12.19 -26.50
N ILE A 222 31.53 12.90 -25.49
CA ILE A 222 30.80 14.16 -25.65
C ILE A 222 31.59 15.30 -24.98
N GLN A 223 31.45 16.51 -25.51
CA GLN A 223 31.91 17.73 -24.89
C GLN A 223 30.72 18.52 -24.34
N VAL A 224 30.78 18.88 -23.07
CA VAL A 224 29.74 19.61 -22.36
C VAL A 224 30.31 20.90 -21.79
N MET A 225 29.65 22.01 -22.03
CA MET A 225 30.04 23.34 -21.55
C MET A 225 29.08 23.81 -20.45
N SER A 226 29.62 24.29 -19.34
CA SER A 226 28.80 24.96 -18.32
C SER A 226 28.33 26.33 -18.83
N LEU A 227 27.03 26.61 -18.79
CA LEU A 227 26.51 27.93 -19.16
C LEU A 227 26.71 28.99 -18.06
N LYS A 228 27.11 28.56 -16.85
CA LYS A 228 27.38 29.45 -15.71
C LYS A 228 28.84 29.90 -15.66
N LYS A 229 29.77 28.97 -15.86
CA LYS A 229 31.22 29.20 -15.74
C LYS A 229 32.00 29.11 -17.06
N TYR A 230 31.36 28.67 -18.15
CA TYR A 230 31.95 28.50 -19.48
C TYR A 230 33.14 27.53 -19.57
N ASP A 231 33.40 26.75 -18.52
CA ASP A 231 34.36 25.65 -18.54
C ASP A 231 33.77 24.41 -19.23
N THR A 232 34.65 23.61 -19.83
CA THR A 232 34.29 22.45 -20.63
C THR A 232 34.71 21.15 -19.97
N PHE A 233 33.85 20.14 -20.09
CA PHE A 233 34.02 18.81 -19.54
C PHE A 233 33.85 17.78 -20.65
N TYR A 234 34.64 16.70 -20.57
CA TYR A 234 34.57 15.58 -21.50
C TYR A 234 34.06 14.34 -20.79
N PHE A 235 33.09 13.67 -21.40
CA PHE A 235 32.52 12.42 -20.89
C PHE A 235 32.66 11.35 -21.95
N LYS A 236 33.11 10.16 -21.58
CA LYS A 236 33.16 9.04 -22.50
C LYS A 236 31.75 8.56 -22.82
N LYS A 237 31.52 8.09 -24.05
CA LYS A 237 30.20 7.61 -24.48
C LYS A 237 29.73 6.40 -23.66
N GLU A 238 30.67 5.56 -23.19
CA GLU A 238 30.40 4.37 -22.37
C GLU A 238 29.81 4.68 -20.98
N ASP A 239 30.10 5.86 -20.43
CA ASP A 239 29.63 6.30 -19.11
C ASP A 239 28.27 7.02 -19.16
N LEU A 240 27.73 7.22 -20.38
CA LEU A 240 26.47 7.91 -20.58
C LEU A 240 25.30 6.93 -20.61
N PRO A 241 24.11 7.39 -20.20
CA PRO A 241 22.89 6.60 -20.32
C PRO A 241 22.61 6.23 -21.78
N LYS A 242 22.38 4.94 -22.02
CA LYS A 242 22.08 4.39 -23.35
C LYS A 242 20.64 4.65 -23.79
N ASP A 243 19.74 4.95 -22.86
CA ASP A 243 18.30 5.14 -23.09
C ASP A 243 17.91 6.60 -23.40
N ILE A 244 18.90 7.49 -23.60
CA ILE A 244 18.67 8.92 -23.80
C ILE A 244 19.24 9.36 -25.14
N ASN A 245 18.39 10.03 -25.93
CA ASN A 245 18.84 10.69 -27.14
C ASN A 245 19.56 12.00 -26.77
N ILE A 246 20.84 12.06 -27.12
CA ILE A 246 21.71 13.18 -26.81
C ILE A 246 21.81 14.06 -28.05
N GLU A 247 21.41 15.31 -27.91
CA GLU A 247 21.42 16.31 -28.98
C GLU A 247 22.43 17.43 -28.67
N ILE A 248 23.12 17.90 -29.71
CA ILE A 248 23.97 19.09 -29.68
C ILE A 248 23.08 20.32 -29.50
N GLU A 249 23.60 21.39 -28.88
CA GLU A 249 22.90 22.67 -28.61
C GLU A 249 21.69 22.58 -27.67
N LYS A 250 21.33 21.38 -27.23
CA LYS A 250 20.30 21.18 -26.19
C LYS A 250 20.87 21.47 -24.81
N GLU A 251 20.09 22.19 -24.00
CA GLU A 251 20.39 22.41 -22.59
C GLU A 251 19.99 21.20 -21.74
N TYR A 252 20.90 20.83 -20.84
CA TYR A 252 20.69 19.84 -19.79
C TYR A 252 21.01 20.46 -18.45
N ARG A 253 20.60 19.80 -17.37
CA ARG A 253 20.99 20.19 -16.02
C ARG A 253 22.17 19.35 -15.58
N ALA A 254 23.07 19.89 -14.77
CA ALA A 254 24.16 19.14 -14.19
C ALA A 254 24.38 19.55 -12.74
N ILE A 255 24.94 18.62 -11.96
CA ILE A 255 25.35 18.82 -10.59
C ILE A 255 26.88 18.98 -10.60
N ARG A 256 27.36 20.12 -10.10
CA ARG A 256 28.80 20.38 -9.97
C ARG A 256 29.28 20.01 -8.57
N ARG A 257 30.35 19.24 -8.52
CA ARG A 257 31.16 18.94 -7.32
C ARG A 257 32.58 19.49 -7.52
N GLU A 258 33.37 19.59 -6.45
CA GLU A 258 34.67 20.29 -6.42
C GLU A 258 35.53 20.09 -7.69
N ASN A 259 35.64 18.85 -8.18
CA ASN A 259 36.38 18.51 -9.41
C ASN A 259 35.59 17.65 -10.42
N LYS A 260 34.26 17.61 -10.34
CA LYS A 260 33.44 16.75 -11.20
C LYS A 260 32.14 17.44 -11.60
N LEU A 261 31.75 17.26 -12.85
CA LEU A 261 30.42 17.60 -13.34
C LEU A 261 29.66 16.30 -13.58
N ASP A 262 28.47 16.15 -13.03
CA ASP A 262 27.61 14.99 -13.29
C ASP A 262 26.31 15.48 -13.96
N ILE A 263 26.06 15.02 -15.18
CA ILE A 263 24.88 15.44 -15.97
C ILE A 263 23.62 14.76 -15.41
N TRP A 264 22.57 15.56 -15.21
CA TRP A 264 21.23 15.11 -14.89
C TRP A 264 20.36 15.09 -16.15
N TRP A 265 19.99 13.89 -16.57
CA TRP A 265 19.28 13.65 -17.81
C TRP A 265 17.75 13.69 -17.70
N ASP A 266 17.27 14.25 -16.60
CA ASP A 266 15.86 14.49 -16.38
C ASP A 266 14.96 13.25 -16.41
N TYR A 267 15.40 12.18 -15.73
CA TYR A 267 14.66 10.92 -15.61
C TYR A 267 13.26 11.06 -14.98
N GLY A 268 12.97 12.20 -14.36
CA GLY A 268 11.69 12.49 -13.69
C GLY A 268 10.63 13.15 -14.57
N SER A 269 10.99 13.70 -15.74
CA SER A 269 10.10 14.55 -16.54
C SER A 269 9.34 13.83 -17.66
N ARG A 270 9.43 12.50 -17.72
CA ARG A 270 8.51 11.71 -18.55
C ARG A 270 7.24 11.38 -17.76
N ARG A 271 6.35 12.36 -17.66
CA ARG A 271 4.89 12.23 -17.70
C ARG A 271 4.22 13.59 -17.66
#